data_AF-A0A3N5RKX3-F1
#
_entry.id   AF-A0A3N5RKX3-F1
#
_cell.length_a   1.000
_cell.length_b   1.000
_cell.length_c   1.000
_cell.angle_alpha   90.00
_cell.angle_beta   90.00
_cell.angle_gamma   90.00
#
_symmetry.space_group_name_H-M   'P 1'
#
loop_
_entity.id
_entity.type
_entity.pdbx_description
1 polymer ?
#
loop_
_entity_poly.entity_id
_entity_poly.type
_entity_poly.pdbx_seq_one_letter_code
_entity_poly.pdbx_strand_id
1 'polypeptide(L)' 'MKFGQRRKSWSRMSKLISPGEVGPDFELKDVEGNLVRLSDFRGQPVLLDFLRGFM' A
#
# COMPACT_ATOMS: atom_id res chain seq x y z
N MET A 1 9.54 23.39 -38.18
CA MET A 1 9.33 23.67 -36.74
C MET A 1 8.35 22.66 -36.19
N LYS A 2 8.80 21.66 -35.41
CA LYS A 2 7.91 20.62 -34.83
C LYS A 2 7.80 20.87 -33.33
N PHE A 3 6.60 21.22 -32.87
CA PHE A 3 6.29 21.39 -31.45
C PHE A 3 6.40 20.03 -30.75
N GLY A 4 7.37 19.91 -29.85
CA GLY A 4 7.54 18.75 -28.99
C GLY A 4 6.34 18.59 -28.07
N GLN A 5 5.55 17.53 -28.29
CA GLN A 5 4.54 17.14 -27.33
C GLN A 5 5.23 16.69 -26.05
N ARG A 6 5.11 17.49 -24.98
CA ARG A 6 5.44 17.05 -23.61
C ARG A 6 4.55 15.85 -23.29
N ARG A 7 5.09 14.63 -23.41
CA ARG A 7 4.51 13.44 -22.78
C ARG A 7 4.56 13.67 -21.28
N LYS A 8 3.47 14.15 -20.67
CA LYS A 8 3.27 13.99 -19.23
C LYS A 8 3.10 12.49 -19.00
N SER A 9 4.22 11.80 -18.76
CA SER A 9 4.25 10.41 -18.33
C SER A 9 3.73 10.32 -16.90
N TRP A 10 2.43 10.45 -16.72
CA TRP A 10 1.76 10.05 -15.49
C TRP A 10 1.53 8.54 -15.55
N SER A 11 2.60 7.76 -15.45
CA SER A 11 2.55 6.30 -15.43
C SER A 11 3.25 5.79 -14.19
N ARG A 12 2.58 6.00 -13.05
CA ARG A 12 2.56 5.07 -11.93
C ARG A 12 1.45 5.44 -10.94
N MET A 13 0.21 5.50 -11.41
CA MET A 13 -0.89 5.25 -10.48
C MET A 13 -0.83 3.77 -10.15
N SER A 14 -0.38 3.43 -8.94
CA SER A 14 -0.56 2.09 -8.40
C SER A 14 -2.06 1.80 -8.42
N LYS A 15 -2.44 0.62 -8.94
CA LYS A 15 -3.82 0.15 -8.92
C LYS A 15 -4.35 0.25 -7.48
N LEU A 16 -5.47 0.94 -7.28
CA LEU A 16 -6.22 0.88 -6.02
C LEU A 16 -6.85 -0.51 -5.90
N ILE A 17 -6.81 -1.09 -4.70
CA ILE A 17 -7.44 -2.39 -4.45
C ILE A 17 -8.97 -2.28 -4.53
N SER A 18 -9.63 -3.32 -5.01
CA SER A 18 -11.09 -3.42 -5.03
C SER A 18 -11.60 -4.43 -4.00
N PRO A 19 -12.83 -4.30 -3.48
CA PRO A 19 -13.42 -5.31 -2.59
C PRO A 19 -13.36 -6.72 -3.20
N GLY A 20 -12.95 -7.70 -2.41
CA GLY A 20 -12.78 -9.09 -2.85
C GLY A 20 -11.40 -9.39 -3.48
N GLU A 21 -10.59 -8.38 -3.79
CA GLU A 21 -9.18 -8.60 -4.13
C GLU A 21 -8.35 -8.87 -2.88
N VAL A 22 -7.35 -9.74 -3.02
CA VAL A 22 -6.36 -9.96 -1.95
C VAL A 22 -5.56 -8.68 -1.76
N GLY A 23 -5.52 -8.17 -0.54
CA GLY A 23 -4.73 -7.00 -0.19
C GLY A 23 -3.22 -7.25 -0.42
N PRO A 24 -2.44 -6.22 -0.81
CA PRO A 24 -1.00 -6.36 -0.99
C PRO A 24 -0.33 -6.69 0.34
N ASP A 25 0.66 -7.57 0.29
CA ASP A 25 1.50 -7.85 1.46
C ASP A 25 2.46 -6.69 1.70
N PHE A 26 2.75 -6.40 2.95
CA PHE A 26 3.70 -5.38 3.37
C PHE A 26 4.27 -5.71 4.75
N GLU A 27 5.36 -5.04 5.10
CA GLU A 27 6.01 -5.15 6.39
C GLU A 27 6.27 -3.79 7.01
N LEU A 28 6.10 -3.70 8.32
CA LEU A 28 6.38 -2.52 9.13
C LEU A 28 7.02 -2.97 10.45
N LYS A 29 7.68 -2.04 11.12
CA LYS A 29 8.06 -2.25 12.51
C LYS A 29 6.86 -2.00 13.41
N ASP A 30 6.65 -2.88 14.39
CA ASP A 30 5.71 -2.65 15.48
C ASP A 30 6.26 -1.61 16.48
N VAL A 31 5.52 -1.38 17.57
CA VAL A 31 5.87 -0.41 18.62
C VAL A 31 7.13 -0.79 19.41
N GLU A 32 7.52 -2.07 19.38
CA GLU A 32 8.73 -2.59 20.01
C GLU A 32 9.92 -2.64 19.03
N GLY A 33 9.68 -2.31 17.75
CA GLY A 33 10.67 -2.30 16.68
C GLY A 33 10.83 -3.64 15.95
N ASN A 34 10.02 -4.65 16.27
CA ASN A 34 10.05 -5.95 15.60
C ASN A 34 9.44 -5.82 14.20
N LEU A 35 10.02 -6.52 13.23
CA LEU A 35 9.48 -6.55 11.88
C LEU A 35 8.27 -7.49 11.83
N VAL A 36 7.12 -6.97 11.39
CA VAL A 36 5.85 -7.71 11.27
C VAL A 36 5.37 -7.62 9.82
N ARG A 37 4.91 -8.74 9.25
CA ARG A 37 4.28 -8.80 7.91
C ARG A 37 2.77 -8.95 8.01
N LEU A 38 2.03 -8.37 7.07
CA LEU A 38 0.58 -8.60 6.99
C LEU A 38 0.26 -10.09 6.80
N SER A 39 1.06 -10.80 6.00
CA SER A 39 0.89 -12.23 5.77
C SER A 39 1.03 -13.12 7.01
N ASP A 40 1.64 -12.62 8.09
CA ASP A 40 1.74 -13.36 9.36
C ASP A 40 0.36 -13.55 10.03
N PHE A 41 -0.64 -12.72 9.68
CA PHE A 41 -2.00 -12.77 10.23
C PHE A 41 -3.00 -13.57 9.36
N ARG A 42 -2.54 -14.36 8.39
CA ARG A 42 -3.45 -15.18 7.57
C ARG A 42 -4.22 -16.20 8.41
N GLY A 43 -5.42 -16.55 7.95
CA GLY A 43 -6.29 -17.52 8.63
C GLY A 43 -7.25 -16.91 9.67
N GLN A 44 -7.15 -15.60 9.91
CA GLN A 44 -8.07 -14.83 10.75
C GLN A 44 -8.53 -13.55 10.04
N PRO A 45 -9.70 -12.99 10.38
CA PRO A 45 -10.11 -11.67 9.91
C PRO A 45 -9.14 -10.59 10.42
N VAL A 46 -8.72 -9.69 9.54
CA VAL A 46 -7.79 -8.59 9.85
C VAL A 46 -8.41 -7.26 9.46
N LEU A 47 -8.32 -6.27 10.36
CA LEU A 47 -8.71 -4.88 10.10
C LEU A 47 -7.45 -4.02 10.04
N LEU A 48 -7.31 -3.23 8.98
CA LEU A 48 -6.23 -2.25 8.83
C LEU A 48 -6.78 -0.84 9.10
N ASP A 49 -6.19 -0.16 10.07
CA ASP A 49 -6.49 1.24 10.38
C ASP A 49 -5.27 2.12 10.09
N PHE A 50 -5.47 3.22 9.35
CA PHE A 50 -4.42 4.13 8.91
C PHE A 50 -4.51 5.44 9.71
N LEU A 51 -3.75 5.50 10.79
CA LEU A 51 -3.76 6.62 11.73
C LEU A 51 -2.69 7.66 11.36
N ARG A 52 -2.98 8.96 11.60
CA ARG A 52 -2.07 10.08 11.31
C ARG A 52 -1.06 10.42 12.43
N GLY A 53 -0.85 9.54 13.40
CA GLY A 53 0.22 9.69 14.40
C GLY A 53 -0.20 10.03 15.84
N PHE A 54 -1.43 9.70 16.24
CA PHE A 54 -1.81 9.70 17.66
C PHE A 54 -2.00 8.25 18.11
N MET A 55 -0.96 7.66 18.70
CA MET A 55 -0.99 6.40 19.45
C MET A 55 -0.02 6.53 20.63
#